data_AF-A0A7S4SFC1-F1
#
_entry.id   AF-A0A7S4SFC1-F1
#
_cell.length_a   1.000
_cell.length_b   1.000
_cell.length_c   1.000
_cell.angle_alpha   90.00
_cell.angle_beta   90.00
_cell.angle_gamma   90.00
#
_symmetry.space_group_name_H-M   'P 1'
#
loop_
_entity.id
_entity.type
_entity.pdbx_description
1 polymer ?
#
loop_
_entity_poly.entity_id
_entity_poly.type
_entity_poly.pdbx_seq_one_letter_code
_entity_poly.pdbx_strand_id
1 'polypeptide(L)'
;MLSFGKFNGKFDTRINGLGLDLLVSEVQNTELKAPKVAKNIPTVAQVTQGEVIIFADKAIQLMGADGIFVLLEGREQTVDYVRTPHRFILTLSDESLIGKRRAAQRLMAGALKELKDGAEDGEVLTALDEQLAKMVEEVGN
;
A
#
# COMPACT_ATOMS: atom_id res chain seq x y z
N MET A 1 5.32 -4.47 22.38
CA MET A 1 3.86 -4.66 22.41
C MET A 1 3.19 -3.45 21.80
N LEU A 2 2.27 -3.67 20.85
CA LEU A 2 1.53 -2.62 20.17
C LEU A 2 0.16 -2.44 20.84
N SER A 3 -0.27 -1.21 21.03
CA SER A 3 -1.62 -0.90 21.51
C SER A 3 -2.19 0.33 20.81
N PHE A 4 -3.51 0.34 20.62
CA PHE A 4 -4.24 1.49 20.08
C PHE A 4 -5.11 2.09 21.17
N GLY A 5 -5.18 3.42 21.24
CA GLY A 5 -6.00 4.12 22.23
C GLY A 5 -5.82 5.63 22.18
N LYS A 6 -6.44 6.33 23.13
CA LYS A 6 -6.25 7.78 23.30
C LYS A 6 -4.98 8.06 24.08
N PHE A 7 -4.05 8.75 23.43
CA PHE A 7 -2.83 9.29 24.03
C PHE A 7 -2.83 10.80 23.81
N ASN A 8 -2.61 11.58 24.87
CA ASN A 8 -2.63 13.05 24.80
C ASN A 8 -3.91 13.61 24.14
N GLY A 9 -5.06 12.98 24.42
CA GLY A 9 -6.37 13.38 23.89
C GLY A 9 -6.65 12.99 22.44
N LYS A 10 -5.72 12.32 21.74
CA LYS A 10 -5.88 11.87 20.35
C LYS A 10 -5.70 10.37 20.24
N PHE A 11 -6.40 9.75 19.30
CA PHE A 11 -6.18 8.33 18.99
C PHE A 11 -4.82 8.13 18.32
N ASP A 12 -4.07 7.14 18.79
CA ASP A 12 -2.77 6.77 18.25
C ASP A 12 -2.44 5.30 18.53
N THR A 13 -1.40 4.81 17.86
CA THR A 13 -0.77 3.52 18.13
C THR A 13 0.49 3.71 18.95
N ARG A 14 0.57 3.11 20.13
CA ARG A 14 1.76 3.09 20.98
C ARG A 14 2.57 1.84 20.73
N ILE A 15 3.88 2.02 20.53
CA ILE A 15 4.88 0.96 20.46
C ILE A 15 5.59 0.92 21.81
N ASN A 16 5.27 -0.08 22.64
CA ASN A 16 5.85 -0.22 23.98
C ASN A 16 6.46 -1.62 24.19
N GLY A 17 7.78 -1.71 24.30
CA GLY A 17 8.52 -2.95 24.55
C GLY A 17 9.86 -2.98 23.82
N LEU A 18 10.72 -3.94 24.17
CA LEU A 18 12.09 -4.05 23.63
C LEU A 18 12.92 -2.76 23.82
N GLY A 19 12.69 -2.04 24.91
CA GLY A 19 13.35 -0.75 25.19
C GLY A 19 12.78 0.45 24.44
N LEU A 20 11.68 0.27 23.68
CA LEU A 20 10.98 1.35 22.98
C LEU A 20 9.71 1.73 23.74
N ASP A 21 9.43 3.02 23.77
CA ASP A 21 8.15 3.57 24.23
C ASP A 21 7.83 4.83 23.41
N LEU A 22 7.12 4.65 22.30
CA LEU A 22 6.94 5.65 21.25
C LEU A 22 5.49 5.69 20.79
N LEU A 23 5.01 6.85 20.34
CA LEU A 23 3.78 6.93 19.57
C LEU A 23 4.08 6.89 18.06
N VAL A 24 3.29 6.15 17.29
CA VAL A 24 3.49 6.04 15.83
C VAL A 24 3.41 7.41 15.17
N SER A 25 2.52 8.31 15.61
CA SER A 25 2.44 9.66 15.06
C SER A 25 3.74 10.47 15.17
N GLU A 26 4.58 10.19 16.16
CA GLU A 26 5.85 10.87 16.41
C GLU A 26 6.97 10.35 15.50
N VAL A 27 6.91 9.06 15.10
CA VAL A 27 8.01 8.37 14.40
C VAL A 27 7.67 7.89 12.98
N GLN A 28 6.42 8.07 12.53
CA GLN A 28 5.92 7.59 11.23
C GLN A 28 6.71 8.07 10.01
N ASN A 29 7.32 9.25 10.09
CA ASN A 29 8.07 9.86 8.99
C ASN A 29 9.59 9.75 9.16
N THR A 30 10.06 9.22 10.29
CA THR A 30 11.48 9.11 10.63
C THR A 30 11.87 7.64 10.75
N GLU A 31 11.79 7.08 11.96
CA GLU A 31 12.24 5.72 12.27
C GLU A 31 11.49 4.66 11.45
N LEU A 32 10.18 4.83 11.25
CA LEU A 32 9.38 3.85 10.49
C LEU A 32 9.64 3.89 8.97
N LYS A 33 10.29 4.95 8.47
CA LYS A 33 10.74 5.04 7.06
C LYS A 33 12.22 4.74 6.89
N ALA A 34 12.96 4.50 7.98
CA ALA A 34 14.37 4.17 7.89
C ALA A 34 14.57 2.90 7.03
N PRO A 35 15.67 2.80 6.24
CA PRO A 35 15.89 1.67 5.34
C PRO A 35 15.84 0.30 6.04
N LYS A 36 16.28 0.25 7.30
CA LYS A 36 16.24 -0.95 8.15
C LYS A 36 14.82 -1.48 8.37
N VAL A 37 13.83 -0.59 8.45
CA VAL A 37 12.41 -0.96 8.58
C VAL A 37 11.83 -1.24 7.21
N ALA A 38 12.00 -0.31 6.26
CA ALA A 38 11.39 -0.37 4.93
C ALA A 38 11.72 -1.66 4.16
N LYS A 39 12.98 -2.13 4.22
CA LYS A 39 13.41 -3.36 3.53
C LYS A 39 12.72 -4.63 4.05
N ASN A 40 12.27 -4.63 5.30
CA ASN A 40 11.69 -5.81 5.95
C ASN A 40 10.16 -5.84 5.94
N ILE A 41 9.49 -4.77 5.49
CA ILE A 41 8.03 -4.68 5.42
C ILE A 41 7.42 -5.89 4.68
N PRO A 42 7.91 -6.31 3.50
CA PRO A 42 7.30 -7.43 2.77
C PRO A 42 7.35 -8.74 3.57
N THR A 43 8.48 -9.02 4.22
CA THR A 43 8.68 -10.23 5.03
C THR A 43 7.76 -10.25 6.24
N VAL A 44 7.66 -9.12 6.95
CA VAL A 44 6.78 -9.02 8.13
C VAL A 44 5.31 -9.12 7.71
N ALA A 45 4.93 -8.50 6.59
CA ALA A 45 3.55 -8.55 6.09
C ALA A 45 3.10 -9.99 5.78
N GLN A 46 3.97 -10.84 5.20
CA GLN A 46 3.64 -12.23 4.88
C GLN A 46 3.20 -13.06 6.09
N VAL A 47 3.70 -12.74 7.28
CA VAL A 47 3.43 -13.53 8.50
C VAL A 47 2.49 -12.85 9.48
N THR A 48 2.27 -11.53 9.37
CA THR A 48 1.49 -10.74 10.35
C THR A 48 0.23 -10.09 9.77
N GLN A 49 -0.09 -10.27 8.48
CA GLN A 49 -1.23 -9.59 7.85
C GLN A 49 -2.55 -9.79 8.60
N GLY A 50 -2.82 -10.99 9.11
CA GLY A 50 -4.01 -11.26 9.91
C GLY A 50 -4.04 -10.51 11.24
N GLU A 51 -2.89 -10.38 11.92
CA GLU A 51 -2.78 -9.62 13.17
C GLU A 51 -3.03 -8.12 12.94
N VAL A 52 -2.54 -7.59 11.83
CA VAL A 52 -2.77 -6.19 11.44
C VAL A 52 -4.26 -5.92 11.23
N ILE A 53 -4.98 -6.83 10.58
CA ILE A 53 -6.43 -6.73 10.38
C ILE A 53 -7.16 -6.75 11.72
N ILE A 54 -6.83 -7.68 12.62
CA ILE A 54 -7.45 -7.77 13.96
C ILE A 54 -7.15 -6.50 14.78
N PHE A 55 -5.95 -5.95 14.66
CA PHE A 55 -5.57 -4.71 15.32
C PHE A 55 -6.39 -3.52 14.80
N ALA A 56 -6.55 -3.41 13.48
CA ALA A 56 -7.35 -2.37 12.85
C ALA A 56 -8.84 -2.47 13.22
N ASP A 57 -9.42 -3.68 13.20
CA ASP A 57 -10.81 -3.91 13.63
C ASP A 57 -11.04 -3.43 15.07
N LYS A 58 -10.16 -3.81 16.00
CA LYS A 58 -10.24 -3.33 17.39
C LYS A 58 -10.14 -1.82 17.51
N ALA A 59 -9.26 -1.18 16.73
CA ALA A 59 -9.14 0.28 16.69
C ALA A 59 -10.43 0.95 16.20
N ILE A 60 -11.06 0.41 15.16
CA ILE A 60 -12.34 0.89 14.63
C ILE A 60 -13.43 0.82 15.71
N GLN A 61 -13.53 -0.31 16.43
CA GLN A 61 -14.52 -0.47 17.50
C GLN A 61 -14.29 0.56 18.63
N LEU A 62 -13.04 0.81 19.01
CA LEU A 62 -12.69 1.80 20.04
C LEU A 62 -13.05 3.23 19.62
N MET A 63 -12.78 3.59 18.36
CA MET A 63 -13.14 4.91 17.82
C MET A 63 -14.66 5.07 17.70
N GLY A 64 -15.36 4.02 17.23
CA GLY A 64 -16.82 4.01 17.14
C GLY A 64 -17.51 4.17 18.50
N ALA A 65 -17.01 3.49 19.53
CA ALA A 65 -17.50 3.64 20.91
C ALA A 65 -17.27 5.05 21.48
N ASP A 66 -16.27 5.77 20.97
CA ASP A 66 -16.00 7.17 21.31
C ASP A 66 -16.81 8.18 20.46
N GLY A 67 -17.75 7.69 19.64
CA GLY A 67 -18.63 8.51 18.81
C GLY A 67 -18.01 8.97 17.49
N ILE A 68 -16.91 8.35 17.05
CA ILE A 68 -16.27 8.66 15.77
C ILE A 68 -16.80 7.74 14.67
N PHE A 69 -17.29 8.33 13.58
CA PHE A 69 -17.56 7.60 12.35
C PHE A 69 -16.25 7.28 11.63
N VAL A 70 -15.96 5.98 11.46
CA VAL A 70 -14.72 5.52 10.81
C VAL A 70 -15.02 5.05 9.40
N LEU A 71 -14.31 5.61 8.41
CA LEU A 71 -14.28 5.10 7.05
C LEU A 71 -13.05 4.22 6.88
N LEU A 72 -13.25 2.92 6.66
CA LEU A 72 -12.19 1.98 6.32
C LEU A 72 -12.14 1.78 4.80
N GLU A 73 -11.02 2.14 4.18
CA GLU A 73 -10.75 1.91 2.76
C GLU A 73 -9.66 0.85 2.58
N GLY A 74 -9.82 -0.01 1.58
CA GLY A 74 -8.77 -0.95 1.20
C GLY A 74 -9.19 -1.86 0.05
N ARG A 75 -8.27 -2.77 -0.32
CA ARG A 75 -8.58 -3.85 -1.26
C ARG A 75 -9.61 -4.78 -0.62
N GLU A 76 -10.60 -5.20 -1.40
CA GLU A 76 -11.70 -6.08 -0.98
C GLU A 76 -11.20 -7.26 -0.13
N GLN A 77 -10.21 -8.00 -0.66
CA GLN A 77 -9.53 -9.13 -0.01
C GLN A 77 -8.98 -8.84 1.39
N THR A 78 -8.68 -7.58 1.73
CA THR A 78 -8.18 -7.20 3.06
C THR A 78 -9.32 -6.72 3.96
N VAL A 79 -10.23 -5.90 3.42
CA VAL A 79 -11.30 -5.30 4.21
C VAL A 79 -12.43 -6.28 4.52
N ASP A 80 -12.58 -7.37 3.76
CA ASP A 80 -13.60 -8.43 4.00
C ASP A 80 -13.51 -9.09 5.37
N TYR A 81 -12.33 -9.04 5.98
CA TYR A 81 -12.13 -9.56 7.33
C TYR A 81 -12.66 -8.62 8.44
N VAL A 82 -13.04 -7.38 8.11
CA VAL A 82 -13.68 -6.43 9.03
C VAL A 82 -15.19 -6.49 8.82
N ARG A 83 -15.91 -7.03 9.82
CA ARG A 83 -17.36 -7.24 9.75
C ARG A 83 -18.10 -5.93 9.96
N THR A 84 -18.91 -5.53 8.99
CA THR A 84 -19.80 -4.37 9.09
C THR A 84 -21.01 -4.56 8.17
N PRO A 85 -22.22 -4.13 8.58
CA PRO A 85 -23.37 -4.08 7.69
C PRO A 85 -23.31 -2.87 6.73
N HIS A 86 -22.38 -1.94 6.94
CA HIS A 86 -22.25 -0.69 6.18
C HIS A 86 -21.08 -0.80 5.21
N ARG A 87 -21.31 -1.43 4.06
CA ARG A 87 -20.28 -1.63 3.03
C ARG A 87 -20.78 -1.15 1.67
N PHE A 88 -19.90 -0.49 0.94
CA PHE A 88 -20.09 -0.14 -0.45
C PHE A 88 -18.75 -0.28 -1.19
N ILE A 89 -18.80 -0.47 -2.50
CA ILE A 89 -17.62 -0.59 -3.36
C ILE A 89 -17.61 0.61 -4.29
N LEU A 90 -16.45 1.26 -4.39
CA LEU A 90 -16.22 2.30 -5.38
C LEU A 90 -15.75 1.62 -6.67
N THR A 91 -16.59 1.64 -7.69
CA THR A 91 -16.26 1.10 -9.01
C THR A 91 -15.94 2.26 -9.94
N LEU A 92 -14.87 2.12 -10.72
CA LEU A 92 -14.59 3.07 -11.80
C LEU A 92 -15.63 2.87 -12.91
N SER A 93 -16.01 3.97 -13.58
CA SER A 93 -16.87 3.89 -14.76
C SER A 93 -16.20 3.17 -15.94
N ASP A 94 -14.87 3.19 -15.99
CA ASP A 94 -14.05 2.45 -16.95
C ASP A 94 -12.89 1.75 -16.22
N GLU A 95 -13.04 0.46 -15.94
CA GLU A 95 -12.01 -0.37 -15.29
C GLU A 95 -10.76 -0.54 -16.17
N SER A 96 -10.88 -0.37 -17.49
CA SER A 96 -9.73 -0.45 -18.39
C SER A 96 -8.67 0.61 -18.10
N LEU A 97 -9.03 1.71 -17.42
CA LEU A 97 -8.07 2.74 -17.00
C LEU A 97 -6.97 2.19 -16.10
N ILE A 98 -7.29 1.25 -15.20
CA ILE A 98 -6.28 0.60 -14.33
C ILE A 98 -5.34 -0.25 -15.18
N GLY A 99 -5.91 -1.05 -16.09
CA GLY A 99 -5.14 -1.90 -17.01
C GLY A 99 -4.22 -1.07 -17.91
N LYS A 100 -4.75 -0.03 -18.55
CA LYS A 100 -4.02 0.93 -19.40
C LYS A 100 -2.88 1.60 -18.64
N ARG A 101 -3.16 2.10 -17.42
CA ARG A 101 -2.13 2.73 -16.57
C ARG A 101 -1.02 1.74 -16.20
N ARG A 102 -1.39 0.52 -15.81
CA ARG A 102 -0.41 -0.52 -15.47
C ARG A 102 0.42 -0.92 -16.68
N ALA A 103 -0.20 -1.05 -17.85
CA ALA A 103 0.50 -1.36 -19.09
C ALA A 103 1.51 -0.26 -19.44
N ALA A 104 1.09 1.00 -19.40
CA ALA A 104 1.99 2.15 -19.63
C ALA A 104 3.16 2.17 -18.64
N GLN A 105 2.91 1.94 -17.35
CA GLN A 105 3.98 1.88 -16.34
C GLN A 105 4.98 0.75 -16.59
N ARG A 106 4.50 -0.44 -16.97
CA ARG A 106 5.37 -1.58 -17.29
C ARG A 106 6.22 -1.31 -18.52
N LEU A 107 5.61 -0.81 -19.58
CA LEU A 107 6.27 -0.43 -20.84
C LEU A 107 7.39 0.59 -20.58
N MET A 108 7.06 1.70 -19.91
CA MET A 108 8.03 2.75 -19.59
C MET A 108 9.16 2.25 -18.69
N ALA A 109 8.85 1.46 -17.66
CA ALA A 109 9.86 0.91 -16.76
C ALA A 109 10.77 -0.12 -17.44
N GLY A 110 10.27 -0.85 -18.44
CA GLY A 110 11.07 -1.73 -19.30
C GLY A 110 12.03 -0.92 -20.16
N ALA A 111 11.51 0.06 -20.90
CA ALA A 111 12.30 0.88 -21.81
C ALA A 111 13.38 1.67 -21.08
N LEU A 112 13.06 2.23 -19.90
CA LEU A 112 14.02 2.98 -19.07
C LEU A 112 15.25 2.15 -18.66
N LYS A 113 15.15 0.82 -18.58
CA LYS A 113 16.32 -0.04 -18.25
C LYS A 113 17.29 -0.20 -19.41
N GLU A 114 16.79 -0.04 -20.64
CA GLU A 114 17.56 -0.25 -21.87
C GLU A 114 18.11 1.08 -22.42
N LEU A 115 17.56 2.21 -21.98
CA LEU A 115 18.00 3.56 -22.36
C LEU A 115 19.16 4.06 -21.50
N LYS A 116 20.05 4.84 -22.12
CA LYS A 116 21.10 5.61 -21.43
C LYS A 116 20.59 7.02 -21.11
N ASP A 117 21.22 7.66 -20.13
CA ASP A 117 20.96 9.07 -19.84
C ASP A 117 21.23 9.94 -21.07
N GLY A 118 20.24 10.74 -21.47
CA GLY A 118 20.33 11.60 -22.67
C GLY A 118 20.02 10.91 -24.00
N ALA A 119 19.37 9.74 -23.98
CA ALA A 119 18.90 9.06 -25.19
C ALA A 119 18.04 9.97 -26.08
N GLU A 120 18.22 9.86 -27.39
CA GLU A 120 17.44 10.63 -28.37
C GLU A 120 16.03 10.04 -28.54
N ASP A 121 15.08 10.86 -28.99
CA ASP A 121 13.67 10.46 -29.16
C ASP A 121 13.49 9.18 -30.00
N GLY A 122 14.34 8.97 -31.01
CA GLY A 122 14.32 7.76 -31.84
C GLY A 122 14.73 6.49 -31.09
N GLU A 123 15.69 6.60 -30.17
CA GLU A 123 16.10 5.49 -29.30
C GLU A 123 15.01 5.16 -28.28
N VAL A 124 14.34 6.20 -27.75
CA VAL A 124 13.19 6.05 -26.85
C VAL A 124 12.05 5.31 -27.54
N LEU A 125 11.67 5.70 -28.76
CA LEU A 125 10.62 5.03 -29.53
C LEU A 125 10.95 3.56 -29.80
N THR A 126 12.19 3.28 -30.21
CA THR A 126 12.64 1.90 -30.46
C THR A 126 12.54 1.04 -29.20
N ALA A 127 13.01 1.55 -28.06
CA ALA A 127 12.91 0.83 -26.79
C ALA A 127 11.46 0.61 -26.35
N LEU A 128 10.55 1.56 -26.60
CA LEU A 128 9.13 1.39 -26.31
C LEU A 128 8.48 0.31 -27.19
N ASP A 129 8.79 0.29 -28.49
CA ASP A 129 8.25 -0.72 -29.43
C ASP A 129 8.75 -2.12 -29.10
N GLU A 130 10.03 -2.28 -28.75
CA GLU A 130 10.59 -3.57 -28.32
C GLU A 130 9.93 -4.09 -27.05
N GLN A 131 9.68 -3.20 -26.08
CA GLN A 131 8.98 -3.58 -24.85
C GLN A 131 7.49 -3.86 -25.10
N LEU A 132 6.86 -3.17 -26.03
CA LEU A 132 5.48 -3.46 -26.44
C LEU A 132 5.38 -4.86 -27.04
N ALA A 133 6.30 -5.22 -27.95
CA ALA A 133 6.35 -6.54 -28.56
C ALA A 133 6.48 -7.65 -27.50
N LYS A 134 7.41 -7.50 -26.53
CA LYS A 134 7.57 -8.43 -25.40
C LYS A 134 6.26 -8.55 -24.59
N MET A 135 5.60 -7.43 -24.29
CA MET A 135 4.34 -7.45 -23.55
C MET A 135 3.20 -8.14 -24.31
N VAL A 136 3.15 -8.02 -25.65
CA VAL A 136 2.15 -8.71 -26.48
C VAL A 136 2.38 -10.22 -26.48
N GLU A 137 3.64 -10.67 -26.59
CA GLU A 137 3.98 -12.10 -26.51
C GLU A 137 3.64 -12.74 -25.16
N GLU A 138 3.82 -12.01 -24.05
CA GLU A 138 3.45 -12.47 -22.71
C GLU A 138 1.94 -12.68 -22.52
N VAL A 139 1.11 -11.91 -23.23
CA VAL A 139 -0.36 -11.97 -23.13
C VAL A 139 -0.97 -12.97 -24.12
N GLY A 140 -0.25 -13.27 -25.21
CA GLY A 140 -0.69 -14.23 -26.24
C GLY A 140 -0.46 -15.70 -25.91
N ASN A 141 0.25 -16.03 -24.82
CA ASN A 141 0.46 -17.37 -24.28
C ASN A 141 -0.44 -17.62 -23.05
#